data_AF-A0A6I6GR74-F1
#
_entry.id   AF-A0A6I6GR74-F1
#
_cell.length_a   1.000
_cell.length_b   1.000
_cell.length_c   1.000
_cell.angle_alpha   90.00
_cell.angle_beta   90.00
_cell.angle_gamma   90.00
#
_symmetry.space_group_name_H-M   'P 1'
#
loop_
_entity.id
_entity.type
_entity.pdbx_description
1 polymer ?
#
loop_
_entity_poly.entity_id
_entity_poly.type
_entity_poly.pdbx_seq_one_letter_code
_entity_poly.pdbx_strand_id
1 'polypeptide(L)'
;MPYRKDNDSVRIVLAQAFGESLFDMLRKKNISTTDVSSFQSWLKGFAVRTLSANSNLMLEVPKTDSAIVLRLYYHNDVGRPDKQEVSFPLSASVYGYYAMHINRTTAVLSGLQKKTIATAPRQQLFHQTMTELNTRFSFPALKEMLKNMAGAQIINATLQLKPIQSNLVQHALPATLNLYYYHTDGYLEGPLKDANDATQTGSLQLDVLYEKNSQYSFDITAYIKQELLSNSFTTKRLMIKAGGAGDALQQLSMGMPGNTQYTSRLILTYVSYNNN
;
A
#
# COMPACT_ATOMS: atom_id res chain seq x y z
N MET A 1 8.06 -10.45 28.79
CA MET A 1 6.90 -9.93 28.03
C MET A 1 7.31 -8.64 27.33
N PRO A 2 6.77 -8.31 26.14
CA PRO A 2 6.98 -7.02 25.51
C PRO A 2 6.47 -5.90 26.42
N TYR A 3 7.20 -4.81 26.53
CA TYR A 3 6.74 -3.62 27.23
C TYR A 3 7.09 -2.36 26.46
N ARG A 4 6.23 -1.34 26.59
CA ARG A 4 6.46 -0.01 26.03
C ARG A 4 7.65 0.61 26.76
N LYS A 5 8.68 1.01 26.02
CA LYS A 5 9.83 1.70 26.60
C LYS A 5 9.59 3.21 26.60
N ASP A 6 9.21 3.75 25.44
CA ASP A 6 8.90 5.16 25.22
C ASP A 6 7.60 5.29 24.40
N ASN A 7 7.22 6.51 24.00
CA ASN A 7 5.95 6.72 23.29
C ASN A 7 5.86 5.98 21.95
N ASP A 8 6.99 5.70 21.31
CA ASP A 8 7.16 5.18 19.96
C ASP A 8 7.98 3.89 19.88
N SER A 9 8.36 3.30 21.02
CA SER A 9 9.24 2.12 21.04
C SER A 9 8.74 0.98 21.91
N VAL A 10 8.90 -0.24 21.40
CA VAL A 10 8.57 -1.50 22.08
C VAL A 10 9.85 -2.27 22.36
N ARG A 11 10.03 -2.72 23.61
CA ARG A 11 11.11 -3.63 23.99
C ARG A 11 10.56 -5.03 24.18
N ILE A 12 11.19 -6.00 23.51
CA ILE A 12 10.90 -7.42 23.68
C ILE A 12 12.08 -8.05 24.40
N VAL A 13 11.87 -8.47 25.65
CA VAL A 13 12.88 -9.21 26.41
C VAL A 13 12.91 -10.65 25.90
N LEU A 14 14.07 -11.08 25.42
CA LEU A 14 14.33 -12.44 24.99
C LEU A 14 14.67 -13.35 26.18
N ALA A 15 14.61 -14.66 25.97
CA ALA A 15 14.95 -15.63 27.00
C ALA A 15 16.42 -15.47 27.47
N GLN A 16 16.66 -15.55 28.78
CA GLN A 16 18.00 -15.40 29.35
C GLN A 16 19.01 -16.38 28.75
N ALA A 17 18.61 -17.64 28.54
CA ALA A 17 19.46 -18.67 27.92
C ALA A 17 19.96 -18.29 26.50
N PHE A 18 19.15 -17.54 25.73
CA PHE A 18 19.58 -17.02 24.43
C PHE A 18 20.67 -15.94 24.60
N GLY A 19 20.49 -15.03 25.56
CA GLY A 19 21.48 -14.00 25.88
C GLY A 19 22.80 -14.59 26.38
N GLU A 20 22.74 -15.61 27.25
CA GLU A 20 23.92 -16.35 27.73
C GLU A 20 24.65 -17.05 26.58
N SER A 21 23.93 -17.72 25.68
CA SER A 21 24.51 -18.38 24.52
C SER A 21 25.21 -17.38 23.58
N LEU A 22 24.57 -16.23 23.32
CA LEU A 22 25.13 -15.15 22.52
C LEU A 22 26.38 -14.57 23.19
N PHE A 23 26.33 -14.30 24.49
CA PHE A 23 27.47 -13.78 25.26
C PHE A 23 28.66 -14.74 25.22
N ASP A 24 28.41 -16.04 25.41
CA ASP A 24 29.45 -17.06 25.40
C ASP A 24 30.13 -17.19 24.03
N MET A 25 29.35 -17.08 22.95
CA MET A 25 29.85 -17.11 21.58
C MET A 25 30.77 -15.92 21.29
N LEU A 26 30.39 -14.72 21.74
CA LEU A 26 31.22 -13.51 21.62
C LEU A 26 32.49 -13.61 22.47
N ARG A 27 32.36 -14.06 23.73
CA ARG A 27 33.48 -14.23 24.67
C ARG A 27 34.52 -15.24 24.18
N LYS A 28 34.07 -16.37 23.63
CA LYS A 28 34.94 -17.44 23.12
C LYS A 28 35.50 -17.16 21.72
N LYS A 29 35.11 -16.04 21.08
CA LYS A 29 35.41 -15.72 19.68
C LYS A 29 34.97 -16.81 18.68
N ASN A 30 33.94 -17.60 19.04
CA ASN A 30 33.43 -18.69 18.21
C ASN A 30 32.73 -18.18 16.94
N ILE A 31 32.20 -16.96 16.99
CA ILE A 31 31.74 -16.20 15.83
C ILE A 31 32.30 -14.79 16.01
N SER A 32 33.02 -14.28 15.01
CA SER A 32 33.47 -12.88 15.03
C SER A 32 32.29 -11.95 14.78
N THR A 33 32.21 -10.82 15.48
CA THR A 33 31.28 -9.74 15.13
C THR A 33 31.51 -9.18 13.72
N THR A 34 32.62 -9.56 13.08
CA THR A 34 32.96 -9.22 11.70
C THR A 34 32.56 -10.29 10.67
N ASP A 35 32.20 -11.51 11.08
CA ASP A 35 31.76 -12.59 10.17
C ASP A 35 30.23 -12.70 10.17
N VAL A 36 29.61 -11.91 9.29
CA VAL A 36 28.16 -11.82 9.13
C VAL A 36 27.55 -13.15 8.70
N SER A 37 28.24 -13.92 7.84
CA SER A 37 27.78 -15.20 7.30
C SER A 37 27.60 -16.26 8.38
N SER A 38 28.61 -16.43 9.25
CA SER A 38 28.53 -17.37 10.36
C SER A 38 27.46 -16.96 11.37
N PHE A 39 27.34 -15.65 11.65
CA PHE A 39 26.30 -15.13 12.55
C PHE A 39 24.89 -15.37 12.00
N GLN A 40 24.64 -15.11 10.71
CA GLN A 40 23.36 -15.40 10.05
C GLN A 40 23.08 -16.91 9.94
N SER A 41 24.13 -17.74 9.91
CA SER A 41 23.96 -19.19 9.93
C SER A 41 23.44 -19.66 11.29
N TRP A 42 23.95 -19.10 12.39
CA TRP A 42 23.53 -19.37 13.75
C TRP A 42 22.16 -18.74 14.09
N LEU A 43 21.97 -17.46 13.80
CA LEU A 43 20.72 -16.73 14.01
C LEU A 43 20.02 -16.49 12.67
N LYS A 44 19.09 -17.40 12.33
CA LYS A 44 18.26 -17.30 11.12
C LYS A 44 17.30 -16.09 11.13
N GLY A 45 17.05 -15.51 12.30
CA GLY A 45 16.22 -14.33 12.49
C GLY A 45 15.21 -14.49 13.62
N PHE A 46 14.37 -13.48 13.78
CA PHE A 46 13.26 -13.47 14.73
C PHE A 46 11.92 -13.45 14.00
N ALA A 47 10.95 -14.22 14.49
CA ALA A 47 9.59 -14.16 14.01
C ALA A 47 8.71 -13.44 15.04
N VAL A 48 8.13 -12.30 14.64
CA VAL A 48 7.06 -11.65 15.41
C VAL A 48 5.75 -12.25 14.96
N ARG A 49 5.03 -12.89 15.88
CA ARG A 49 3.75 -13.54 15.61
C ARG A 49 2.74 -13.14 16.68
N THR A 50 1.47 -13.11 16.30
CA THR A 50 0.39 -12.93 17.26
C THR A 50 0.19 -14.21 18.07
N LEU A 51 -0.16 -14.08 19.35
CA LEU A 51 -0.46 -15.23 20.21
C LEU A 51 -1.91 -15.72 20.06
N SER A 52 -2.76 -14.96 19.37
CA SER A 52 -4.17 -15.29 19.14
C SER A 52 -4.56 -15.01 17.69
N ALA A 53 -5.55 -15.76 17.19
CA ALA A 53 -6.15 -15.55 15.87
C ALA A 53 -6.99 -14.26 15.79
N ASN A 54 -7.32 -13.64 16.94
CA ASN A 54 -8.17 -12.44 17.02
C ASN A 54 -7.36 -11.16 17.25
N SER A 55 -6.05 -11.17 17.01
CA SER A 55 -5.18 -10.01 17.19
C SER A 55 -5.18 -9.12 15.95
N ASN A 56 -5.75 -7.92 16.07
CA ASN A 56 -5.78 -6.90 15.00
C ASN A 56 -4.57 -5.95 15.08
N LEU A 57 -3.35 -6.50 15.05
CA LEU A 57 -2.13 -5.70 15.14
C LEU A 57 -1.45 -5.59 13.77
N MET A 58 -1.27 -4.36 13.32
CA MET A 58 -0.40 -4.04 12.19
C MET A 58 0.79 -3.22 12.71
N LEU A 59 2.00 -3.70 12.46
CA LEU A 59 3.24 -3.00 12.79
C LEU A 59 3.99 -2.69 11.50
N GLU A 60 4.05 -1.42 11.15
CA GLU A 60 4.97 -0.93 10.15
C GLU A 60 6.25 -0.51 10.87
N VAL A 61 7.33 -1.25 10.65
CA VAL A 61 8.64 -0.93 11.23
C VAL A 61 9.58 -0.56 10.10
N PRO A 62 10.13 0.66 10.07
CA PRO A 62 11.06 1.05 9.02
C PRO A 62 12.30 0.15 9.06
N LYS A 63 12.81 -0.23 7.88
CA LYS A 63 14.02 -1.06 7.75
C LYS A 63 15.28 -0.20 7.89
N THR A 64 15.42 0.55 8.99
CA THR A 64 16.62 1.32 9.31
C THR A 64 17.44 0.62 10.39
N ASP A 65 18.75 0.87 10.38
CA ASP A 65 19.71 0.38 11.38
C ASP A 65 19.36 0.77 12.83
N SER A 66 18.59 1.86 12.99
CA SER A 66 18.11 2.40 14.26
C SER A 66 16.73 1.89 14.68
N ALA A 67 15.92 1.37 13.74
CA ALA A 67 14.54 0.98 14.01
C ALA A 67 14.41 -0.41 14.64
N ILE A 68 15.27 -1.36 14.26
CA ILE A 68 15.31 -2.71 14.83
C ILE A 68 16.73 -3.00 15.29
N VAL A 69 16.90 -3.11 16.61
CA VAL A 69 18.20 -3.37 17.23
C VAL A 69 18.08 -4.48 18.26
N LEU A 70 18.85 -5.55 18.08
CA LEU A 70 19.08 -6.53 19.15
C LEU A 70 20.17 -5.97 20.07
N ARG A 71 19.90 -5.89 21.38
CA ARG A 71 20.87 -5.43 22.38
C ARG A 71 21.15 -6.52 23.40
N LEU A 72 22.44 -6.82 23.60
CA LEU A 72 22.92 -7.66 24.68
C LEU A 72 23.46 -6.77 25.80
N TYR A 73 22.86 -6.86 26.98
CA TYR A 73 23.33 -6.20 28.19
C TYR A 73 24.16 -7.18 29.02
N TYR A 74 25.34 -6.76 29.49
CA TYR A 74 26.20 -7.58 30.33
C TYR A 74 26.95 -6.71 31.35
N HIS A 75 27.58 -7.35 32.35
CA HIS A 75 28.46 -6.68 33.29
C HIS A 75 29.89 -7.14 33.05
N ASN A 76 30.83 -6.20 33.18
CA ASN A 76 32.23 -6.52 33.38
C ASN A 76 32.56 -6.30 34.86
N ASP A 77 32.90 -7.37 35.55
CA ASP A 77 33.14 -7.34 37.01
C ASP A 77 34.63 -7.28 37.37
N VAL A 78 35.50 -6.92 36.42
CA VAL A 78 36.92 -6.69 36.70
C VAL A 78 37.07 -5.39 37.52
N GLY A 79 37.25 -5.54 38.83
CA GLY A 79 37.52 -4.46 39.78
C GLY A 79 36.27 -3.75 40.30
N ARG A 80 35.33 -3.37 39.43
CA ARG A 80 34.03 -2.80 39.81
C ARG A 80 32.98 -3.20 38.78
N PRO A 81 31.73 -3.53 39.19
CA PRO A 81 30.66 -3.82 38.25
C PRO A 81 30.43 -2.64 37.31
N ASP A 82 30.70 -2.85 36.03
CA ASP A 82 30.47 -1.89 34.97
C ASP A 82 29.46 -2.43 33.96
N LYS A 83 28.47 -1.60 33.63
CA LYS A 83 27.37 -1.97 32.74
C LYS A 83 27.81 -1.77 31.31
N GLN A 84 27.69 -2.84 30.52
CA GLN A 84 28.13 -2.86 29.13
C GLN A 84 26.97 -3.30 28.23
N GLU A 85 26.98 -2.83 26.98
CA GLU A 85 26.04 -3.26 25.95
C GLU A 85 26.72 -3.51 24.61
N VAL A 86 26.25 -4.52 23.88
CA VAL A 86 26.57 -4.73 22.46
C VAL A 86 25.29 -4.63 21.65
N SER A 87 25.32 -3.82 20.60
CA SER A 87 24.18 -3.60 19.70
C SER A 87 24.41 -4.28 18.35
N PHE A 88 23.38 -4.99 17.90
CA PHE A 88 23.30 -5.63 16.59
C PHE A 88 22.15 -4.96 15.82
N PRO A 89 22.43 -3.87 15.09
CA PRO A 89 21.42 -3.22 14.26
C PRO A 89 21.01 -4.16 13.12
N LEU A 90 19.73 -4.11 12.73
CA LEU A 90 19.28 -4.78 11.53
C LEU A 90 19.96 -4.10 10.33
N SER A 91 20.89 -4.79 9.67
CA SER A 91 21.42 -4.32 8.39
C SER A 91 20.33 -4.46 7.33
N ALA A 92 20.37 -3.59 6.32
CA ALA A 92 19.46 -3.65 5.17
C ALA A 92 19.62 -4.99 4.44
N SER A 93 18.84 -5.98 4.87
CA SER A 93 18.83 -7.31 4.31
C SER A 93 17.77 -7.36 3.20
N VAL A 94 18.16 -7.86 2.03
CA VAL A 94 17.23 -8.23 0.96
C VAL A 94 16.34 -9.42 1.33
N TYR A 95 16.59 -10.08 2.47
CA TYR A 95 15.91 -11.31 2.90
C TYR A 95 14.74 -11.08 3.88
N GLY A 96 14.05 -9.95 3.80
CA GLY A 96 12.81 -9.75 4.53
C GLY A 96 11.70 -10.67 3.99
N TYR A 97 11.29 -11.67 4.78
CA TYR A 97 10.14 -12.53 4.44
C TYR A 97 8.93 -12.16 5.29
N TYR A 98 7.81 -11.85 4.63
CA TYR A 98 6.51 -11.68 5.28
C TYR A 98 5.58 -12.80 4.81
N ALA A 99 5.05 -13.59 5.74
CA ALA A 99 3.99 -14.54 5.44
C ALA A 99 2.64 -13.81 5.51
N MET A 100 1.94 -13.73 4.39
CA MET A 100 0.63 -13.10 4.32
C MET A 100 -0.47 -14.14 4.15
N HIS A 101 -1.40 -14.17 5.10
CA HIS A 101 -2.60 -14.99 5.04
C HIS A 101 -3.81 -14.08 4.90
N ILE A 102 -4.43 -14.08 3.73
CA ILE A 102 -5.58 -13.22 3.42
C ILE A 102 -6.85 -14.06 3.55
N ASN A 103 -7.70 -13.73 4.52
CA ASN A 103 -9.02 -14.34 4.66
C ASN A 103 -10.10 -13.29 4.41
N ARG A 104 -10.95 -13.51 3.39
CA ARG A 104 -12.03 -12.58 3.00
C ARG A 104 -13.43 -13.13 3.32
N THR A 105 -13.57 -14.31 3.92
CA THR A 105 -14.88 -15.01 4.04
C THR A 105 -15.91 -14.26 4.88
N THR A 106 -15.49 -13.52 5.90
CA THR A 106 -16.36 -12.73 6.79
C THR A 106 -16.34 -11.22 6.46
N ALA A 107 -15.52 -10.81 5.50
CA ALA A 107 -15.35 -9.40 5.18
C ALA A 107 -16.44 -8.92 4.21
N VAL A 108 -16.61 -7.59 4.14
CA VAL A 108 -17.38 -6.90 3.09
C VAL A 108 -16.99 -7.40 1.69
N LEU A 109 -15.75 -7.89 1.53
CA LEU A 109 -15.17 -8.42 0.30
C LEU A 109 -15.39 -9.93 0.08
N SER A 110 -16.24 -10.62 0.84
CA SER A 110 -16.46 -12.06 0.73
C SER A 110 -16.93 -12.51 -0.66
N GLY A 111 -17.66 -11.63 -1.37
CA GLY A 111 -18.10 -11.83 -2.75
C GLY A 111 -17.00 -11.69 -3.82
N LEU A 112 -15.78 -11.26 -3.47
CA LEU A 112 -14.67 -11.01 -4.41
C LEU A 112 -13.94 -12.30 -4.87
N GLN A 113 -14.67 -13.39 -5.06
CA GLN A 113 -14.12 -14.68 -5.52
C GLN A 113 -13.91 -14.72 -7.05
N LYS A 114 -14.55 -13.82 -7.80
CA LYS A 114 -14.34 -13.61 -9.23
C LYS A 114 -14.06 -12.12 -9.47
N LYS A 115 -13.22 -11.83 -10.48
CA LYS A 115 -12.58 -10.54 -10.88
C LYS A 115 -13.45 -9.26 -10.87
N THR A 116 -14.74 -9.35 -10.55
CA THR A 116 -15.71 -8.25 -10.54
C THR A 116 -16.79 -8.58 -9.50
N ILE A 117 -17.01 -7.72 -8.50
CA ILE A 117 -18.27 -7.74 -7.76
C ILE A 117 -19.28 -6.97 -8.61
N ALA A 118 -20.32 -7.65 -9.10
CA ALA A 118 -21.40 -7.03 -9.88
C ALA A 118 -22.19 -5.98 -9.07
N THR A 119 -22.18 -6.13 -7.74
CA THR A 119 -22.78 -5.22 -6.76
C THR A 119 -21.72 -4.87 -5.73
N ALA A 120 -20.88 -3.88 -6.03
CA ALA A 120 -19.88 -3.42 -5.09
C ALA A 120 -20.55 -3.12 -3.74
N PRO A 121 -20.14 -3.80 -2.67
CA PRO A 121 -20.82 -3.71 -1.39
C PRO A 121 -20.74 -2.26 -0.90
N ARG A 122 -21.88 -1.73 -0.44
CA ARG A 122 -22.02 -0.34 0.03
C ARG A 122 -21.66 0.75 -1.00
N GLN A 123 -21.62 0.41 -2.31
CA GLN A 123 -21.17 1.33 -3.37
C GLN A 123 -19.76 1.87 -3.08
N GLN A 124 -18.84 0.98 -2.70
CA GLN A 124 -17.46 1.31 -2.37
C GLN A 124 -16.47 0.54 -3.23
N LEU A 125 -15.37 1.20 -3.58
CA LEU A 125 -14.17 0.62 -4.18
C LEU A 125 -13.16 0.39 -3.08
N PHE A 126 -12.34 -0.65 -3.22
CA PHE A 126 -11.30 -1.00 -2.26
C PHE A 126 -9.96 -1.20 -2.96
N HIS A 127 -8.92 -0.63 -2.38
CA HIS A 127 -7.54 -0.86 -2.75
C HIS A 127 -6.74 -1.14 -1.48
N GLN A 128 -5.95 -2.20 -1.49
CA GLN A 128 -5.08 -2.56 -0.39
C GLN A 128 -3.78 -3.15 -0.96
N THR A 129 -2.67 -2.47 -0.70
CA THR A 129 -1.34 -2.97 -1.07
C THR A 129 -1.01 -4.24 -0.29
N MET A 130 0.03 -4.97 -0.71
CA MET A 130 0.45 -6.28 -0.17
C MET A 130 -0.57 -7.43 -0.31
N THR A 131 -1.89 -7.17 -0.35
CA THR A 131 -2.94 -8.20 -0.50
C THR A 131 -3.41 -8.41 -1.94
N GLU A 132 -2.75 -7.74 -2.88
CA GLU A 132 -3.08 -7.67 -4.30
C GLU A 132 -4.53 -7.22 -4.61
N LEU A 133 -5.18 -6.58 -3.64
CA LEU A 133 -6.50 -5.99 -3.83
C LEU A 133 -6.38 -4.68 -4.62
N ASN A 134 -6.61 -4.76 -5.93
CA ASN A 134 -6.52 -3.63 -6.83
C ASN A 134 -7.88 -3.27 -7.40
N THR A 135 -8.18 -1.98 -7.47
CA THR A 135 -9.35 -1.45 -8.18
C THR A 135 -8.99 -1.14 -9.62
N ARG A 136 -9.89 -1.51 -10.54
CA ARG A 136 -9.79 -1.22 -11.97
C ARG A 136 -11.00 -0.42 -12.44
N PHE A 137 -10.76 0.55 -13.31
CA PHE A 137 -11.77 1.38 -13.93
C PHE A 137 -11.92 1.02 -15.41
N SER A 138 -13.17 1.00 -15.85
CA SER A 138 -13.55 0.88 -17.25
C SER A 138 -14.74 1.78 -17.52
N PHE A 139 -14.81 2.37 -18.72
CA PHE A 139 -15.85 3.31 -19.10
C PHE A 139 -16.66 2.78 -20.28
N PRO A 140 -17.44 1.68 -20.09
CA PRO A 140 -18.07 0.96 -21.20
C PRO A 140 -19.12 1.81 -21.95
N ALA A 141 -19.81 2.72 -21.26
CA ALA A 141 -20.85 3.56 -21.86
C ALA A 141 -20.30 4.74 -22.67
N LEU A 142 -18.98 4.96 -22.69
CA LEU A 142 -18.37 6.17 -23.24
C LEU A 142 -18.62 6.32 -24.76
N LYS A 143 -18.50 5.22 -25.52
CA LYS A 143 -18.71 5.21 -26.98
C LYS A 143 -20.17 5.51 -27.34
N GLU A 144 -21.10 4.83 -26.68
CA GLU A 144 -22.54 5.05 -26.90
C GLU A 144 -22.98 6.45 -26.47
N MET A 145 -22.43 6.97 -25.38
CA MET A 145 -22.67 8.35 -24.94
C MET A 145 -22.23 9.37 -26.01
N LEU A 146 -21.06 9.20 -26.64
CA LEU A 146 -20.62 10.12 -27.70
C LEU A 146 -21.43 10.02 -28.99
N LYS A 147 -21.87 8.81 -29.36
CA LYS A 147 -22.79 8.65 -30.49
C LYS A 147 -24.07 9.46 -30.29
N ASN A 148 -24.63 9.41 -29.07
CA ASN A 148 -25.83 10.17 -28.71
C ASN A 148 -25.60 11.69 -28.65
N MET A 149 -24.35 12.14 -28.54
CA MET A 149 -23.96 13.57 -28.55
C MET A 149 -23.59 14.07 -29.96
N ALA A 150 -24.15 13.47 -31.01
CA ALA A 150 -23.91 13.85 -32.42
C ALA A 150 -22.42 13.90 -32.81
N GLY A 151 -21.59 13.01 -32.24
CA GLY A 151 -20.16 12.97 -32.54
C GLY A 151 -19.35 14.06 -31.85
N ALA A 152 -19.81 14.57 -30.70
CA ALA A 152 -19.09 15.53 -29.89
C ALA A 152 -17.62 15.16 -29.66
N GLN A 153 -16.75 16.16 -29.69
CA GLN A 153 -15.33 15.99 -29.47
C GLN A 153 -14.97 16.27 -28.02
N ILE A 154 -14.33 15.30 -27.35
CA ILE A 154 -13.81 15.46 -25.99
C ILE A 154 -12.62 16.43 -26.00
N ILE A 155 -12.75 17.53 -25.26
CA ILE A 155 -11.69 18.51 -25.02
C ILE A 155 -10.81 18.04 -23.86
N ASN A 156 -11.45 17.72 -22.73
CA ASN A 156 -10.79 17.36 -21.48
C ASN A 156 -11.57 16.25 -20.76
N ALA A 157 -10.85 15.38 -20.03
CA ALA A 157 -11.42 14.36 -19.17
C ALA A 157 -10.65 14.28 -17.86
N THR A 158 -11.35 14.54 -16.74
CA THR A 158 -10.77 14.47 -15.40
C THR A 158 -11.43 13.35 -14.60
N LEU A 159 -10.62 12.42 -14.08
CA LEU A 159 -11.07 11.41 -13.13
C LEU A 159 -10.84 11.93 -11.71
N GLN A 160 -11.93 12.12 -10.96
CA GLN A 160 -11.89 12.48 -9.55
C GLN A 160 -12.25 11.27 -8.69
N LEU A 161 -11.34 10.88 -7.81
CA LEU A 161 -11.51 9.78 -6.88
C LEU A 161 -11.66 10.32 -5.46
N LYS A 162 -12.79 10.01 -4.81
CA LYS A 162 -13.09 10.49 -3.47
C LYS A 162 -12.87 9.38 -2.42
N PRO A 163 -11.82 9.47 -1.59
CA PRO A 163 -11.62 8.56 -0.47
C PRO A 163 -12.74 8.69 0.57
N ILE A 164 -13.10 7.57 1.17
CA ILE A 164 -13.98 7.50 2.34
C ILE A 164 -13.09 7.61 3.57
N GLN A 165 -13.26 8.68 4.34
CA GLN A 165 -12.35 9.02 5.45
C GLN A 165 -12.64 8.27 6.76
N SER A 166 -13.66 7.41 6.82
CA SER A 166 -14.19 6.85 8.07
C SER A 166 -13.20 6.02 8.91
N ASN A 167 -12.01 5.69 8.39
CA ASN A 167 -11.01 4.85 9.05
C ASN A 167 -9.61 5.49 9.19
N LEU A 168 -9.48 6.82 9.05
CA LEU A 168 -8.18 7.51 9.15
C LEU A 168 -7.38 7.20 10.43
N VAL A 169 -8.09 6.89 11.53
CA VAL A 169 -7.49 6.54 12.83
C VAL A 169 -6.69 5.22 12.77
N GLN A 170 -7.07 4.29 11.89
CA GLN A 170 -6.40 2.98 11.77
C GLN A 170 -5.41 2.92 10.61
N HIS A 171 -5.71 3.60 9.50
CA HIS A 171 -4.86 3.63 8.31
C HIS A 171 -4.92 5.01 7.65
N ALA A 172 -3.76 5.66 7.54
CA ALA A 172 -3.65 6.92 6.81
C ALA A 172 -3.95 6.70 5.32
N LEU A 173 -4.62 7.67 4.69
CA LEU A 173 -4.82 7.65 3.25
C LEU A 173 -3.47 7.76 2.53
N PRO A 174 -3.29 7.08 1.38
CA PRO A 174 -2.08 7.25 0.58
C PRO A 174 -1.86 8.72 0.22
N ALA A 175 -0.66 9.26 0.44
CA ALA A 175 -0.36 10.64 0.06
C ALA A 175 -0.49 10.86 -1.46
N THR A 176 -0.17 9.83 -2.23
CA THR A 176 -0.26 9.84 -3.69
C THR A 176 -0.86 8.55 -4.22
N LEU A 177 -1.49 8.64 -5.39
CA LEU A 177 -1.97 7.52 -6.19
C LEU A 177 -1.43 7.66 -7.61
N ASN A 178 -1.15 6.52 -8.24
CA ASN A 178 -0.79 6.42 -9.64
C ASN A 178 -1.81 5.56 -10.38
N LEU A 179 -2.06 5.89 -11.65
CA LEU A 179 -2.88 5.07 -12.54
C LEU A 179 -1.97 4.31 -13.49
N TYR A 180 -2.31 3.06 -13.78
CA TYR A 180 -1.59 2.20 -14.71
C TYR A 180 -2.51 1.66 -15.79
N TYR A 181 -1.98 1.54 -17.00
CA TYR A 181 -2.64 0.81 -18.08
C TYR A 181 -2.67 -0.68 -17.77
N TYR A 182 -3.87 -1.25 -17.82
CA TYR A 182 -4.12 -2.65 -17.53
C TYR A 182 -4.91 -3.28 -18.67
N HIS A 183 -4.32 -4.30 -19.28
CA HIS A 183 -4.90 -5.02 -20.41
C HIS A 183 -5.97 -6.01 -19.96
N THR A 184 -6.81 -6.43 -20.89
CA THR A 184 -7.88 -7.41 -20.62
C THR A 184 -7.34 -8.80 -20.31
N ASP A 185 -6.17 -9.15 -20.83
CA ASP A 185 -5.44 -10.40 -20.57
C ASP A 185 -4.77 -10.45 -19.20
N GLY A 186 -4.64 -9.29 -18.54
CA GLY A 186 -4.05 -9.14 -17.22
C GLY A 186 -2.66 -8.52 -17.20
N TYR A 187 -2.10 -8.15 -18.36
CA TYR A 187 -0.82 -7.47 -18.45
C TYR A 187 -0.91 -6.04 -17.90
N LEU A 188 0.02 -5.68 -17.02
CA LEU A 188 0.20 -4.32 -16.49
C LEU A 188 1.33 -3.66 -17.28
N GLU A 189 1.00 -2.71 -18.15
CA GLU A 189 1.96 -2.14 -19.11
C GLU A 189 2.85 -1.07 -18.48
N GLY A 190 2.24 -0.06 -17.86
CA GLY A 190 2.98 1.07 -17.31
C GLY A 190 2.07 2.15 -16.76
N PRO A 191 2.64 3.16 -16.08
CA PRO A 191 1.87 4.24 -15.51
C PRO A 191 1.26 5.14 -16.60
N LEU A 192 0.13 5.75 -16.28
CA LEU A 192 -0.41 6.88 -17.01
C LEU A 192 0.62 8.01 -17.02
N LYS A 193 0.84 8.61 -18.17
CA LYS A 193 1.80 9.70 -18.37
C LYS A 193 1.09 11.05 -18.46
N ASP A 194 1.76 12.11 -18.05
CA ASP A 194 1.32 13.48 -18.27
C ASP A 194 1.80 14.01 -19.64
N ALA A 195 1.53 15.29 -19.93
CA ALA A 195 1.91 15.92 -21.19
C ALA A 195 3.44 16.03 -21.42
N ASN A 196 4.25 15.86 -20.36
CA ASN A 196 5.71 15.91 -20.40
C ASN A 196 6.33 14.50 -20.37
N ASP A 197 5.54 13.44 -20.57
CA ASP A 197 5.95 12.03 -20.49
C ASP A 197 6.40 11.57 -19.08
N ALA A 198 6.12 12.37 -18.05
CA ALA A 198 6.34 12.00 -16.66
C ALA A 198 5.18 11.14 -16.13
N THR A 199 5.44 10.31 -15.12
CA THR A 199 4.38 9.52 -14.47
C THR A 199 3.37 10.44 -13.82
N GLN A 200 2.13 10.37 -14.26
CA GLN A 200 1.06 11.17 -13.71
C GLN A 200 0.69 10.66 -12.32
N THR A 201 0.83 11.55 -11.33
CA THR A 201 0.61 11.25 -9.92
C THR A 201 -0.52 12.11 -9.38
N GLY A 202 -1.57 11.45 -8.87
CA GLY A 202 -2.66 12.12 -8.16
C GLY A 202 -2.27 12.33 -6.71
N SER A 203 -2.04 13.57 -6.30
CA SER A 203 -1.77 13.91 -4.90
C SER A 203 -3.07 14.03 -4.11
N LEU A 204 -3.08 13.53 -2.88
CA LEU A 204 -4.22 13.68 -1.96
C LEU A 204 -4.42 15.16 -1.65
N GLN A 205 -5.54 15.71 -2.08
CA GLN A 205 -6.02 17.00 -1.58
C GLN A 205 -6.87 16.70 -0.36
N LEU A 206 -6.37 17.04 0.84
CA LEU A 206 -7.05 16.73 2.10
C LEU A 206 -7.96 17.91 2.51
N ASP A 207 -9.25 17.64 2.64
CA ASP A 207 -10.22 18.54 3.28
C ASP A 207 -10.26 18.22 4.78
N VAL A 208 -9.50 18.99 5.56
CA VAL A 208 -9.38 18.82 7.02
C VAL A 208 -10.63 19.32 7.75
N LEU A 209 -11.38 20.26 7.16
CA LEU A 209 -12.47 20.94 7.84
C LEU A 209 -13.78 20.16 7.80
N TYR A 210 -14.11 19.57 6.65
CA TYR A 210 -15.37 18.84 6.46
C TYR A 210 -15.18 17.37 6.14
N GLU A 211 -13.95 16.92 5.90
CA GLU A 211 -13.59 15.51 5.64
C GLU A 211 -14.35 14.87 4.46
N LYS A 212 -15.02 15.66 3.63
CA LYS A 212 -15.93 15.20 2.56
C LYS A 212 -15.47 15.58 1.15
N ASN A 213 -14.55 16.56 1.05
CA ASN A 213 -14.02 17.01 -0.22
C ASN A 213 -12.60 16.52 -0.51
N SER A 214 -12.05 15.66 0.36
CA SER A 214 -10.79 15.03 0.02
C SER A 214 -10.89 14.25 -1.28
N GLN A 215 -9.88 14.37 -2.12
CA GLN A 215 -9.90 13.79 -3.45
C GLN A 215 -8.50 13.59 -4.03
N TYR A 216 -8.42 12.68 -4.99
CA TYR A 216 -7.34 12.57 -5.96
C TYR A 216 -7.90 12.92 -7.33
N SER A 217 -7.14 13.65 -8.13
CA SER A 217 -7.55 14.08 -9.47
C SER A 217 -6.50 13.67 -10.50
N PHE A 218 -6.97 13.18 -11.64
CA PHE A 218 -6.14 12.76 -12.77
C PHE A 218 -6.69 13.33 -14.06
N ASP A 219 -5.83 13.85 -14.92
CA ASP A 219 -6.15 14.12 -16.32
C ASP A 219 -6.03 12.81 -17.11
N ILE A 220 -7.17 12.28 -17.53
CA ILE A 220 -7.26 11.06 -18.33
C ILE A 220 -7.68 11.35 -19.77
N THR A 221 -7.50 12.58 -20.25
CA THR A 221 -7.92 13.02 -21.60
C THR A 221 -7.33 12.15 -22.70
N ALA A 222 -6.02 11.91 -22.65
CA ALA A 222 -5.33 11.07 -23.64
C ALA A 222 -5.85 9.63 -23.62
N TYR A 223 -6.02 9.06 -22.43
CA TYR A 223 -6.59 7.72 -22.26
C TYR A 223 -8.01 7.63 -22.82
N ILE A 224 -8.88 8.60 -22.52
CA ILE A 224 -10.26 8.63 -23.01
C ILE A 224 -10.29 8.73 -24.54
N LYS A 225 -9.48 9.59 -25.15
CA LYS A 225 -9.36 9.70 -26.61
C LYS A 225 -8.88 8.39 -27.23
N GLN A 226 -7.92 7.71 -26.62
CA GLN A 226 -7.45 6.40 -27.08
C GLN A 226 -8.54 5.32 -26.94
N GLU A 227 -9.25 5.29 -25.82
CA GLU A 227 -10.32 4.32 -25.56
C GLU A 227 -11.51 4.50 -26.51
N LEU A 228 -11.77 5.71 -27.00
CA LEU A 228 -12.79 5.95 -28.02
C LEU A 228 -12.42 5.35 -29.38
N LEU A 229 -11.12 5.28 -29.70
CA LEU A 229 -10.59 4.69 -30.93
C LEU A 229 -10.33 3.18 -30.78
N SER A 230 -10.37 2.65 -29.56
CA SER A 230 -10.06 1.24 -29.29
C SER A 230 -11.15 0.30 -29.81
N ASN A 231 -10.84 -0.99 -29.90
CA ASN A 231 -11.79 -2.07 -30.16
C ASN A 231 -11.74 -3.09 -29.01
N SER A 232 -12.50 -4.18 -29.13
CA SER A 232 -12.55 -5.22 -28.10
C SER A 232 -11.19 -5.84 -27.73
N PHE A 233 -10.19 -5.75 -28.60
CA PHE A 233 -8.84 -6.28 -28.40
C PHE A 233 -7.83 -5.23 -27.92
N THR A 234 -8.11 -3.95 -28.14
CA THR A 234 -7.19 -2.84 -27.78
C THR A 234 -7.69 -1.99 -26.61
N THR A 235 -8.91 -2.24 -26.11
CA THR A 235 -9.44 -1.58 -24.91
C THR A 235 -8.51 -1.80 -23.73
N LYS A 236 -8.10 -0.71 -23.09
CA LYS A 236 -7.29 -0.72 -21.87
C LYS A 236 -8.14 -0.26 -20.70
N ARG A 237 -7.88 -0.81 -19.52
CA ARG A 237 -8.46 -0.36 -18.25
C ARG A 237 -7.43 0.45 -17.49
N LEU A 238 -7.88 1.27 -16.55
CA LEU A 238 -6.99 1.95 -15.61
C LEU A 238 -7.00 1.19 -14.28
N MET A 239 -5.83 0.90 -13.73
CA MET A 239 -5.66 0.28 -12.41
C MET A 239 -5.03 1.30 -11.45
N ILE A 240 -5.51 1.34 -10.21
CA ILE A 240 -4.90 2.17 -9.16
C ILE A 240 -3.72 1.43 -8.54
N LYS A 241 -2.66 2.18 -8.29
CA LYS A 241 -1.58 1.84 -7.37
C LYS A 241 -1.37 2.97 -6.39
N ALA A 242 -1.34 2.66 -5.10
CA ALA A 242 -0.92 3.63 -4.10
C ALA A 242 0.57 3.97 -4.26
N GLY A 243 0.91 5.24 -4.08
CA GLY A 243 2.28 5.72 -4.21
C GLY A 243 3.09 5.50 -2.92
N GLY A 244 4.39 5.29 -3.09
CA GLY A 244 5.34 4.96 -2.02
C GLY A 244 6.11 3.66 -2.30
N ALA A 245 6.97 3.26 -1.37
CA ALA A 245 7.62 1.97 -1.44
C ALA A 245 6.57 0.85 -1.33
N GLY A 246 6.54 -0.09 -2.28
CA GLY A 246 5.51 -1.13 -2.41
C GLY A 246 5.38 -2.12 -1.23
N ASP A 247 6.20 -1.95 -0.20
CA ASP A 247 6.30 -2.80 0.99
C ASP A 247 5.38 -2.35 2.14
N ALA A 248 4.81 -1.15 2.09
CA ALA A 248 3.91 -0.64 3.14
C ALA A 248 2.45 -1.08 2.90
N LEU A 249 1.74 -1.50 3.95
CA LEU A 249 0.30 -1.79 3.89
C LEU A 249 -0.49 -0.47 3.89
N GLN A 250 -0.95 -0.08 2.73
CA GLN A 250 -1.81 1.07 2.50
C GLN A 250 -3.20 0.59 2.13
N GLN A 251 -4.21 1.21 2.73
CA GLN A 251 -5.61 0.90 2.50
C GLN A 251 -6.33 2.14 2.01
N LEU A 252 -7.18 1.95 1.01
CA LEU A 252 -7.99 3.01 0.44
C LEU A 252 -9.37 2.44 0.12
N SER A 253 -10.39 3.08 0.69
CA SER A 253 -11.78 2.88 0.27
C SER A 253 -12.25 4.16 -0.42
N MET A 254 -12.99 4.05 -1.53
CA MET A 254 -13.52 5.20 -2.26
C MET A 254 -15.00 4.98 -2.57
N GLY A 255 -15.78 6.04 -2.70
CA GLY A 255 -17.18 5.89 -3.13
C GLY A 255 -17.30 5.66 -4.64
N MET A 256 -18.19 4.75 -5.01
CA MET A 256 -18.62 4.51 -6.40
C MET A 256 -19.77 5.43 -6.80
N PRO A 257 -20.10 5.52 -8.11
CA PRO A 257 -21.38 6.06 -8.55
C PRO A 257 -22.54 5.46 -7.75
N GLY A 258 -23.37 6.32 -7.14
CA GLY A 258 -24.44 5.94 -6.21
C GLY A 258 -24.16 6.27 -4.74
N ASN A 259 -22.89 6.35 -4.33
CA ASN A 259 -22.53 6.80 -2.99
C ASN A 259 -22.85 8.29 -2.84
N THR A 260 -23.70 8.67 -1.89
CA THR A 260 -24.23 10.05 -1.78
C THR A 260 -23.25 11.06 -1.16
N GLN A 261 -22.18 10.59 -0.50
CA GLN A 261 -21.23 11.46 0.21
C GLN A 261 -19.85 11.51 -0.44
N TYR A 262 -19.35 10.38 -0.93
CA TYR A 262 -17.97 10.22 -1.41
C TYR A 262 -17.92 9.79 -2.88
N THR A 263 -18.80 10.33 -3.73
CA THR A 263 -18.90 9.90 -5.13
C THR A 263 -17.63 10.21 -5.93
N SER A 264 -16.95 9.17 -6.41
CA SER A 264 -15.94 9.31 -7.46
C SER A 264 -16.61 9.50 -8.82
N ARG A 265 -16.05 10.36 -9.68
CA ARG A 265 -16.69 10.77 -10.94
C ARG A 265 -15.68 10.99 -12.06
N LEU A 266 -16.12 10.71 -13.29
CA LEU A 266 -15.48 11.16 -14.51
C LEU A 266 -16.16 12.46 -14.96
N ILE A 267 -15.38 13.52 -15.09
CA ILE A 267 -15.83 14.83 -15.59
C ILE A 267 -15.31 14.97 -17.02
N LEU A 268 -16.24 15.16 -17.96
CA LEU A 268 -15.91 15.35 -19.38
C LEU A 268 -16.28 16.76 -19.80
N THR A 269 -15.35 17.43 -20.46
CA THR A 269 -15.61 18.66 -21.20
C THR A 269 -15.57 18.32 -22.68
N TYR A 270 -16.62 18.67 -23.42
CA TYR A 270 -16.73 18.38 -24.85
C TYR A 270 -17.27 19.59 -25.61
N VAL A 271 -17.06 19.57 -26.93
CA VAL A 271 -17.74 20.49 -27.87
C VAL A 271 -18.61 19.65 -28.79
N SER A 272 -19.86 20.09 -28.99
CA SER A 272 -20.80 19.49 -29.94
C SER A 272 -21.15 20.52 -31.01
N TYR A 273 -21.12 20.11 -32.27
CA TYR A 273 -21.59 20.92 -33.38
C TYR A 273 -23.09 20.65 -33.54
N ASN A 274 -23.93 21.62 -33.18
CA ASN A 274 -25.34 21.57 -33.54
C ASN A 274 -25.46 21.94 -35.02
N ASN A 275 -25.62 20.95 -35.89
CA ASN A 275 -26.13 21.21 -37.22
C ASN A 275 -27.65 21.45 -37.06
N ASN A 276 -28.07 22.71 -37.20
CA ASN A 276 -29.47 23.05 -37.43
C ASN A 276 -29.95 22.45 -38.76
#